data_AF-G9PEU3-F1
#
_entry.id   AF-G9PEU3-F1
#
_cell.length_a   1.000
_cell.length_b   1.000
_cell.length_c   1.000
_cell.angle_alpha   90.00
_cell.angle_beta   90.00
_cell.angle_gamma   90.00
#
_symmetry.space_group_name_H-M   'P 1'
#
loop_
_entity.id
_entity.type
_entity.pdbx_description
1 polymer ?
#
loop_
_entity_poly.entity_id
_entity_poly.type
_entity_poly.pdbx_seq_one_letter_code
_entity_poly.pdbx_strand_id
1 'polypeptide(L)'
;MPETTAKGCSCTETLAHLHAFVDRECDEQLTARLQAHVASCPHCKAQADAVRHLQGLLRSRCAEQAPQSLVERVRTQLAVVSTCGCTPGLCECGHGRAEKRTTTLATSTTLVSDSTVASVSRSVTYRS
;
A
#
# COMPACT_ATOMS: atom_id res chain seq x y z
N MET A 1 -0.76 -29.00 14.33
CA MET A 1 -1.35 -27.95 13.49
C MET A 1 -2.82 -28.29 13.28
N PRO A 2 -3.80 -27.47 13.70
CA PRO A 2 -5.20 -27.83 13.52
C PRO A 2 -5.62 -27.52 12.08
N GLU A 3 -5.99 -28.55 11.33
CA GLU A 3 -6.55 -28.43 9.98
C GLU A 3 -8.06 -28.19 10.11
N THR A 4 -8.43 -26.95 10.43
CA THR A 4 -9.84 -26.57 10.57
C THR A 4 -10.35 -26.05 9.23
N THR A 5 -10.97 -26.95 8.46
CA THR A 5 -11.62 -26.63 7.18
C THR A 5 -13.00 -26.01 7.44
N ALA A 6 -13.02 -24.72 7.79
CA ALA A 6 -14.26 -23.94 7.75
C ALA A 6 -14.64 -23.71 6.28
N LYS A 7 -15.59 -24.53 5.82
CA LYS A 7 -16.32 -24.52 4.54
C LYS A 7 -15.87 -23.42 3.55
N GLY A 8 -14.92 -23.77 2.69
CA GLY A 8 -14.57 -23.01 1.48
C GLY A 8 -13.09 -22.62 1.33
N CYS A 9 -12.33 -22.55 2.43
CA CYS A 9 -10.88 -22.29 2.40
C CYS A 9 -10.17 -23.06 3.53
N SER A 10 -8.95 -23.52 3.27
CA SER A 10 -8.08 -24.08 4.31
C SER A 10 -7.36 -22.96 5.08
N CYS A 11 -6.89 -23.27 6.30
CA CYS A 11 -6.02 -22.35 7.04
C CYS A 11 -4.75 -22.01 6.24
N THR A 12 -4.21 -22.97 5.48
CA THR A 12 -3.00 -22.76 4.66
C THR A 12 -3.23 -21.77 3.54
N GLU A 13 -4.35 -21.87 2.81
CA GLU A 13 -4.75 -20.91 1.79
C GLU A 13 -4.98 -19.52 2.41
N THR A 14 -5.65 -19.48 3.56
CA THR A 14 -5.90 -18.22 4.27
C THR A 14 -4.62 -17.52 4.71
N LEU A 15 -3.66 -18.28 5.24
CA LEU A 15 -2.35 -17.75 5.64
C LEU A 15 -1.52 -17.27 4.45
N ALA A 16 -1.59 -17.98 3.31
CA ALA A 16 -0.90 -17.58 2.08
C ALA A 16 -1.41 -16.23 1.55
N HIS A 17 -2.71 -15.97 1.65
CA HIS A 17 -3.34 -14.73 1.19
C HIS A 17 -3.61 -13.71 2.30
N LEU A 18 -3.14 -13.95 3.53
CA LEU A 18 -3.48 -13.15 4.71
C LEU A 18 -3.04 -11.70 4.56
N HIS A 19 -1.82 -11.48 4.08
CA HIS A 19 -1.26 -10.14 3.92
C HIS A 19 -2.03 -9.34 2.87
N ALA A 20 -2.23 -9.91 1.68
CA ALA A 20 -3.04 -9.29 0.63
C ALA A 20 -4.48 -8.98 1.11
N PHE A 21 -5.07 -9.86 1.91
CA PHE A 21 -6.39 -9.63 2.51
C PHE A 21 -6.37 -8.45 3.51
N VAL A 22 -5.35 -8.35 4.35
CA VAL A 22 -5.20 -7.22 5.29
C VAL A 22 -4.96 -5.91 4.55
N ASP A 23 -4.21 -5.94 3.45
CA ASP A 23 -3.91 -4.79 2.59
C ASP A 23 -5.06 -4.41 1.64
N ARG A 24 -6.13 -5.22 1.60
CA ARG A 24 -7.28 -5.08 0.68
C ARG A 24 -6.91 -5.19 -0.80
N GLU A 25 -5.90 -6.01 -1.09
CA GLU A 25 -5.40 -6.30 -2.43
C GLU A 25 -5.97 -7.61 -3.01
N CYS A 26 -6.97 -8.20 -2.34
CA CYS A 26 -7.66 -9.39 -2.82
C CYS A 26 -8.88 -9.03 -3.67
N ASP A 27 -9.18 -9.89 -4.65
CA ASP A 27 -10.45 -9.86 -5.39
C ASP A 27 -11.65 -10.02 -4.44
N GLU A 28 -12.83 -9.53 -4.84
CA GLU A 28 -14.03 -9.57 -4.00
C GLU A 28 -14.45 -10.99 -3.59
N GLN A 29 -14.37 -11.95 -4.52
CA GLN A 29 -14.69 -13.36 -4.25
C GLN A 29 -13.73 -13.99 -3.25
N LEU A 30 -12.43 -13.71 -3.38
CA LEU A 30 -11.41 -14.20 -2.47
C LEU A 30 -11.57 -13.57 -1.09
N THR A 31 -11.80 -12.26 -1.05
CA THR A 31 -12.06 -11.50 0.18
C THR A 31 -13.22 -12.08 0.97
N ALA A 32 -14.34 -12.39 0.33
CA ALA A 32 -15.50 -12.99 0.99
C ALA A 32 -15.20 -14.36 1.63
N ARG A 33 -14.47 -15.23 0.90
CA ARG A 33 -14.06 -16.56 1.41
C ARG A 33 -13.09 -16.44 2.59
N LEU A 34 -12.07 -15.60 2.47
CA LEU A 34 -11.08 -15.36 3.52
C LEU A 34 -11.73 -14.72 4.76
N GLN A 35 -12.64 -13.77 4.57
CA GLN A 35 -13.36 -13.14 5.67
C GLN A 35 -14.21 -14.16 6.44
N ALA A 36 -14.91 -15.07 5.76
CA ALA A 36 -15.68 -16.14 6.40
C ALA A 36 -14.77 -17.09 7.21
N HIS A 37 -13.60 -17.44 6.67
CA HIS A 37 -12.63 -18.28 7.38
C HIS A 37 -12.02 -17.56 8.58
N VAL A 38 -11.58 -16.32 8.43
CA VAL A 38 -11.01 -15.51 9.53
C VAL A 38 -12.03 -15.27 10.65
N ALA A 39 -13.33 -15.14 10.32
CA ALA A 39 -14.38 -15.01 11.33
C ALA A 39 -14.63 -16.31 12.12
N SER A 40 -14.39 -17.48 11.51
CA SER A 40 -14.66 -18.79 12.12
C SER A 40 -13.43 -19.44 12.75
N CYS A 41 -12.22 -19.12 12.29
CA CYS A 41 -10.96 -19.69 12.77
C CYS A 41 -10.22 -18.71 13.71
N PRO A 42 -10.13 -19.00 15.02
CA PRO A 42 -9.46 -18.11 15.98
C PRO A 42 -7.97 -17.95 15.71
N HIS A 43 -7.32 -18.97 15.12
CA HIS A 43 -5.91 -18.90 14.78
C HIS A 43 -5.65 -17.89 13.64
N CYS A 44 -6.38 -18.00 12.53
CA CYS A 44 -6.24 -17.07 11.41
C CYS A 44 -6.66 -15.64 11.80
N LYS A 45 -7.64 -15.50 12.71
CA LYS A 45 -8.00 -14.22 13.30
C LYS A 45 -6.84 -13.59 14.07
N ALA A 46 -6.21 -14.34 14.96
CA ALA A 46 -5.07 -13.83 15.73
C ALA A 46 -3.91 -13.38 14.83
N GLN A 47 -3.64 -14.12 13.75
CA GLN A 47 -2.63 -13.74 12.75
C GLN A 47 -3.01 -12.45 12.01
N ALA A 48 -4.25 -12.34 11.54
CA ALA A 48 -4.73 -11.12 10.87
C ALA A 48 -4.63 -9.89 11.79
N ASP A 49 -5.00 -10.04 13.05
CA ASP A 49 -4.95 -8.97 14.04
C ASP A 49 -3.50 -8.55 14.37
N ALA A 50 -2.57 -9.50 14.43
CA ALA A 50 -1.14 -9.20 14.61
C ALA A 50 -0.58 -8.38 13.44
N VAL A 51 -0.90 -8.76 12.19
CA VAL A 51 -0.47 -8.02 10.99
C VAL A 51 -1.07 -6.61 10.97
N ARG A 52 -2.38 -6.47 11.25
CA ARG A 52 -3.04 -5.16 11.33
C ARG A 52 -2.43 -4.28 12.42
N HIS A 53 -2.09 -4.86 13.56
CA HIS A 53 -1.45 -4.13 14.65
C HIS A 53 -0.07 -3.60 14.23
N LEU A 54 0.73 -4.44 13.59
CA LEU A 54 2.03 -4.04 13.03
C LEU A 54 1.88 -2.90 12.01
N GLN A 55 0.95 -3.03 11.06
CA GLN A 55 0.68 -1.97 10.09
C GLN A 55 0.23 -0.66 10.76
N GLY A 56 -0.56 -0.75 11.83
CA GLY A 56 -0.95 0.41 12.64
C GLY A 56 0.25 1.10 13.27
N LEU A 57 1.20 0.34 13.83
CA LEU A 57 2.45 0.86 14.36
C LEU A 57 3.29 1.53 13.27
N LEU A 58 3.47 0.87 12.12
CA LEU A 58 4.19 1.45 10.98
C LEU A 58 3.55 2.75 10.52
N ARG A 59 2.23 2.79 10.38
CA ARG A 59 1.52 4.02 10.02
C ARG A 59 1.71 5.14 11.05
N SER A 60 1.77 4.80 12.34
CA SER A 60 1.99 5.82 13.39
C SER A 60 3.41 6.37 13.45
N ARG A 61 4.42 5.58 13.04
CA ARG A 61 5.85 5.91 13.18
C ARG A 61 6.53 6.31 11.87
N CYS A 62 6.03 5.81 10.76
CA CYS A 62 6.60 6.00 9.42
C CYS A 62 5.69 6.82 8.51
N ALA A 63 4.60 7.41 9.02
CA ALA A 63 3.86 8.46 8.30
C ALA A 63 4.63 9.78 8.37
N GLU A 64 5.78 9.83 7.72
CA GLU A 64 6.42 11.10 7.41
C GLU A 64 5.51 11.83 6.42
N GLN A 65 5.09 13.04 6.78
CA GLN A 65 4.18 13.79 5.94
C GLN A 65 4.89 14.15 4.64
N ALA A 66 4.29 13.73 3.51
CA ALA A 66 4.85 14.00 2.19
C ALA A 66 5.13 15.52 2.04
N PRO A 67 6.33 15.91 1.55
CA PRO A 67 6.67 17.31 1.41
C PRO A 67 5.68 18.03 0.51
N GLN A 68 5.26 19.23 0.90
CA GLN A 68 4.18 19.99 0.25
C GLN A 68 4.43 20.19 -1.25
N SER A 69 5.70 20.37 -1.65
CA SER A 69 6.09 20.49 -3.05
C SER A 69 5.74 19.26 -3.90
N LEU A 70 5.81 18.04 -3.34
CA LEU A 70 5.37 16.83 -4.02
C LEU A 70 3.85 16.75 -4.10
N VAL A 71 3.17 17.11 -3.02
CA VAL A 71 1.70 17.09 -2.96
C VAL A 71 1.11 18.06 -3.99
N GLU A 72 1.64 19.28 -4.08
CA GLU A 72 1.22 20.28 -5.07
C GLU A 72 1.47 19.82 -6.51
N ARG A 73 2.64 19.23 -6.78
CA ARG A 73 2.95 18.66 -8.10
C ARG A 73 1.96 17.56 -8.48
N VAL A 74 1.71 16.60 -7.59
CA VAL A 74 0.77 15.49 -7.84
C VAL A 74 -0.65 16.02 -8.05
N ARG A 75 -1.12 16.96 -7.21
CA ARG A 75 -2.43 17.60 -7.37
C ARG A 75 -2.56 18.32 -8.71
N THR A 76 -1.51 19.03 -9.14
CA THR A 76 -1.48 19.72 -10.43
C THR A 76 -1.56 18.73 -11.59
N GLN A 77 -0.79 17.64 -11.53
CA GLN A 77 -0.81 16.58 -12.54
C GLN A 77 -2.16 15.85 -12.58
N LEU A 78 -2.75 15.52 -11.43
CA LEU A 78 -4.07 14.91 -11.36
C LEU A 78 -5.15 15.85 -11.89
N ALA A 79 -5.07 17.16 -11.60
CA ALA A 79 -6.00 18.15 -12.14
C ALA A 79 -5.93 18.22 -13.68
N VAL A 80 -4.72 18.18 -14.24
CA VAL A 80 -4.49 18.15 -15.71
C VAL A 80 -5.00 16.85 -16.33
N VAL A 81 -4.82 15.71 -15.68
CA VAL A 81 -5.32 14.41 -16.18
C VAL A 81 -6.84 14.30 -16.03
N SER A 82 -7.44 15.02 -15.06
CA SER A 82 -8.88 15.02 -14.80
C SER A 82 -9.65 16.05 -15.63
N THR A 83 -9.05 16.69 -16.65
CA THR A 83 -9.70 17.77 -17.42
C THR A 83 -10.80 17.34 -18.38
N CYS A 84 -11.41 16.17 -18.17
CA CYS A 84 -12.84 16.07 -18.46
C CYS A 84 -13.50 15.22 -17.36
N GLY A 85 -14.56 15.75 -16.74
CA GLY A 85 -15.35 15.05 -15.73
C GLY A 85 -16.29 13.98 -16.31
N CYS A 86 -15.93 13.39 -17.45
CA CYS A 86 -16.74 12.39 -18.14
C CYS A 86 -16.18 10.99 -17.84
N THR A 87 -17.05 9.99 -17.75
CA THR A 87 -16.68 8.59 -17.57
C THR A 87 -15.77 8.13 -18.73
N PRO A 88 -14.64 7.44 -18.46
CA PRO A 88 -13.78 6.91 -19.52
C PRO A 88 -14.57 6.02 -20.47
N GLY A 89 -14.58 6.35 -21.77
CA GLY A 89 -15.23 5.55 -22.82
C GLY A 89 -16.54 6.12 -23.40
N LEU A 90 -17.09 7.23 -22.87
CA LEU A 90 -18.34 7.82 -23.37
C LEU A 90 -18.22 9.25 -23.91
N CYS A 91 -17.04 9.88 -23.87
CA CYS A 91 -16.87 11.26 -24.36
C CYS A 91 -15.96 11.35 -25.59
N GLU A 92 -16.41 12.09 -26.61
CA GLU A 92 -15.67 12.47 -27.82
C GLU A 92 -14.88 13.79 -27.66
N CYS A 93 -14.57 14.23 -26.43
CA CYS A 93 -14.08 15.59 -26.20
C CYS A 93 -12.60 15.85 -26.55
N GLY A 94 -11.88 14.92 -27.18
CA GLY A 94 -10.61 15.23 -27.89
C GLY A 94 -9.47 15.88 -27.08
N HIS A 95 -9.50 15.86 -25.74
CA HIS A 95 -8.43 16.43 -24.90
C HIS A 95 -7.32 15.39 -24.66
N GLY A 96 -6.50 15.18 -25.69
CA GLY A 96 -5.44 14.17 -25.65
C GLY A 96 -4.33 14.36 -26.68
N ARG A 97 -4.00 15.59 -27.10
CA ARG A 97 -2.70 15.82 -27.76
C ARG A 97 -1.65 16.08 -26.69
N ALA A 98 -1.17 15.03 -26.04
CA ALA A 98 0.10 15.08 -25.34
C ALA A 98 1.20 15.26 -26.40
N GLU A 99 1.59 16.51 -26.67
CA GLU A 99 2.83 16.78 -27.37
C GLU A 99 3.96 16.14 -26.55
N LYS A 100 4.64 15.17 -27.16
CA LYS A 100 5.82 14.52 -26.59
C LYS A 100 6.91 15.57 -26.50
N ARG A 101 6.95 16.34 -25.40
CA ARG A 101 8.00 17.30 -25.14
C ARG A 101 9.24 16.52 -24.71
N THR A 102 10.03 16.10 -25.68
CA THR A 102 11.36 15.53 -25.47
C THR A 102 12.26 16.64 -24.95
N THR A 103 12.27 16.85 -23.63
CA THR A 103 13.25 17.70 -22.97
C THR A 103 14.47 16.84 -22.69
N THR A 104 15.50 16.99 -23.52
CA THR A 104 16.84 16.46 -23.24
C THR A 104 17.39 17.17 -22.01
N LEU A 105 17.33 16.52 -20.86
CA LEU A 105 18.06 16.94 -19.66
C LEU A 105 19.54 16.61 -19.87
N ALA A 106 20.38 17.64 -19.93
CA ALA A 106 21.81 17.49 -19.74
C ALA A 106 22.07 17.09 -18.29
N THR A 107 22.54 15.86 -18.10
CA THR A 107 22.95 15.33 -16.78
C THR A 107 24.27 16.00 -16.38
N SER A 108 24.19 17.12 -15.67
CA SER A 108 25.32 17.63 -14.90
C SER A 108 25.33 16.92 -13.55
N THR A 109 26.14 15.86 -13.45
CA THR A 109 26.41 15.18 -12.17
C THR A 109 27.29 16.07 -11.31
N THR A 110 26.72 16.74 -10.32
CA THR A 110 27.47 17.24 -9.17
C THR A 110 27.48 16.16 -8.09
N LEU A 111 28.67 15.63 -7.80
CA LEU A 111 28.92 14.75 -6.68
C LEU A 111 28.66 15.53 -5.38
N VAL A 112 27.66 15.10 -4.60
CA VAL A 112 27.47 15.54 -3.22
C VAL A 112 27.88 14.41 -2.29
N SER A 113 29.01 14.61 -1.62
CA SER A 113 29.35 13.91 -0.38
C SER A 113 28.78 14.74 0.78
N ASP A 114 27.97 14.16 1.65
CA ASP A 114 28.41 13.80 3.01
C ASP A 114 27.25 13.29 3.90
N SER A 115 27.50 12.13 4.49
CA SER A 115 27.18 11.67 5.84
C SER A 115 26.12 12.44 6.67
N THR A 116 25.08 11.73 7.12
CA THR A 116 24.78 11.46 8.56
C THR A 116 23.42 10.76 8.70
N VAL A 117 23.42 9.43 8.74
CA VAL A 117 22.28 8.65 9.25
C VAL A 117 22.35 8.66 10.78
N ALA A 118 21.41 9.34 11.42
CA ALA A 118 21.26 9.30 12.87
C ALA A 118 20.70 7.93 13.28
N SER A 119 21.60 7.02 13.70
CA SER A 119 21.23 5.74 14.30
C SER A 119 20.61 5.97 15.68
N VAL A 120 19.29 5.79 15.79
CA VAL A 120 18.60 5.73 17.07
C VAL A 120 18.60 4.29 17.57
N SER A 121 19.55 3.95 18.43
CA SER A 121 19.58 2.68 19.15
C SER A 121 18.63 2.75 20.35
N ARG A 122 17.58 1.92 20.36
CA ARG A 122 16.75 1.68 21.54
C ARG A 122 16.94 0.26 22.02
N SER A 123 17.51 0.11 23.22
CA SER A 123 17.58 -1.15 23.94
C SER A 123 16.23 -1.45 24.59
N VAL A 124 15.68 -2.62 24.29
CA VAL A 124 14.50 -3.17 24.97
C VAL A 124 15.02 -4.19 25.99
N THR A 125 14.87 -3.90 27.28
CA THR A 125 15.14 -4.88 28.34
C THR A 125 13.89 -5.72 28.58
N TYR A 126 13.95 -7.01 28.22
CA TYR A 126 12.96 -7.99 28.64
C TYR A 126 13.31 -8.46 30.07
N ARG A 127 12.34 -8.45 30.97
CA ARG A 127 12.49 -8.93 32.34
C ARG A 127 11.84 -10.30 32.42
N SER A 128 12.65 -11.32 32.68
CA SER A 128 12.21 -12.71 32.95
C SER A 128 11.42 -12.81 34.25
#